data_AF-A0A6V7JIY9-F1
#
_entry.id   AF-A0A6V7JIY9-F1
#
_cell.length_a   1.000
_cell.length_b   1.000
_cell.length_c   1.000
_cell.angle_alpha   90.00
_cell.angle_beta   90.00
_cell.angle_gamma   90.00
#
_symmetry.space_group_name_H-M   'P 1'
#
loop_
_entity.id
_entity.type
_entity.pdbx_description
1 polymer ?
#
loop_
_entity_poly.entity_id
_entity_poly.type
_entity_poly.pdbx_seq_one_letter_code
_entity_poly.pdbx_strand_id
1 'polypeptide(L)' 'DVVLALTTTGTVKVWTLLGHENRNSEPLYEHESKQIRCLNALAMTCCPYNQRTVLIVCSKYWQ' A
#
# COMPACT_ATOMS: atom_id res chain seq x y z
N ASP A 1 12.07 -5.49 1.48
CA ASP A 1 10.86 -5.46 0.63
C ASP A 1 10.00 -4.25 0.90
N VAL A 2 9.06 -3.91 0.01
CA VAL A 2 8.10 -2.83 0.22
C VAL A 2 6.72 -3.44 0.45
N VAL A 3 6.07 -3.05 1.53
CA VAL A 3 4.66 -3.39 1.80
C VAL A 3 3.83 -2.14 1.60
N LEU A 4 2.73 -2.30 0.88
CA LEU A 4 1.73 -1.26 0.69
C LEU A 4 0.41 -1.74 1.27
N ALA A 5 -0.26 -0.86 2.01
CA ALA A 5 -1.62 -1.08 2.46
C ALA A 5 -2.50 0.08 2.00
N LEU A 6 -3.79 -0.20 1.84
CA LEU A 6 -4.79 0.78 1.50
C LEU A 6 -5.96 0.67 2.48
N THR A 7 -6.35 1.79 3.07
CA THR A 7 -7.54 1.85 3.91
C THR A 7 -8.81 1.93 3.06
N THR A 8 -9.96 1.57 3.65
CA THR A 8 -11.27 1.74 3.00
C THR A 8 -11.58 3.21 2.67
N THR A 9 -10.98 4.14 3.41
CA THR A 9 -11.09 5.58 3.21
C THR A 9 -10.05 6.17 2.24
N GLY A 10 -9.28 5.33 1.54
CA GLY A 10 -8.39 5.80 0.47
C GLY A 10 -7.07 6.40 0.95
N THR A 11 -6.56 5.97 2.10
CA THR A 11 -5.20 6.31 2.53
C THR A 11 -4.26 5.16 2.17
N VAL A 12 -3.25 5.45 1.34
CA VAL A 12 -2.15 4.53 1.04
C VAL A 12 -1.10 4.69 2.12
N LYS A 13 -0.62 3.57 2.65
CA LYS A 13 0.50 3.52 3.60
C LYS A 13 1.59 2.61 3.07
N VAL A 14 2.85 3.01 3.25
CA VAL A 14 4.02 2.31 2.71
C VAL A 14 5.03 2.05 3.82
N TRP A 15 5.52 0.81 3.88
CA TRP A 15 6.60 0.38 4.76
C TRP A 15 7.74 -0.23 3.96
N THR A 16 8.96 -0.04 4.43
CA THR A 16 10.15 -0.72 3.92
C THR A 16 10.56 -1.73 4.96
N LEU A 17 10.44 -3.01 4.62
CA LEU A 17 10.87 -4.11 5.48
C LEU A 17 12.37 -4.35 5.31
N LEU A 18 13.08 -4.48 6.43
CA LEU A 18 14.52 -4.75 6.46
C LEU A 18 14.84 -6.25 6.50
N GLY A 19 13.83 -7.11 6.53
CA GLY A 19 13.97 -8.57 6.48
C GLY A 19 14.31 -9.25 7.80
N HIS A 20 14.41 -8.49 8.90
CA HIS A 20 14.64 -9.01 10.26
C HIS A 20 13.53 -8.63 11.25
N GLU A 21 12.41 -8.12 10.72
CA GLU A 21 11.25 -7.70 11.52
C GLU A 21 10.65 -8.90 12.24
N ASN A 22 10.30 -8.72 13.51
CA ASN A 22 9.71 -9.78 14.33
C ASN A 22 8.54 -9.21 15.15
N ARG A 23 7.58 -10.07 15.52
CA ARG A 23 6.48 -9.69 16.43
C ARG A 23 6.96 -9.21 17.80
N ASN A 24 8.18 -9.61 18.19
CA ASN A 24 8.79 -9.22 19.48
C ASN A 24 9.71 -8.00 19.37
N SER A 25 9.98 -7.48 18.17
CA SER A 25 10.76 -6.26 18.01
C SER A 25 9.89 -5.02 18.20
N GLU A 26 10.53 -3.86 18.29
CA GLU A 26 9.82 -2.58 18.30
C GLU A 26 8.90 -2.44 17.08
N PRO A 27 7.73 -1.80 17.23
CA PRO A 27 6.82 -1.58 16.11
C PRO A 27 7.47 -0.77 14.99
N LEU A 28 7.29 -1.23 13.76
CA LEU A 28 7.62 -0.46 12.57
C LEU A 28 6.46 0.44 12.17
N TYR A 29 6.73 1.73 12.05
CA TYR A 29 5.79 2.72 11.56
C TYR A 29 5.92 2.89 10.04
N GLU A 30 4.84 3.34 9.39
CA GLU A 30 4.88 3.65 7.97
C GLU A 30 5.87 4.77 7.64
N HIS A 31 6.53 4.67 6.50
CA HIS A 31 7.40 5.74 5.99
C HIS A 31 6.62 6.80 5.22
N GLU A 32 5.58 6.38 4.49
CA GLU A 32 4.72 7.29 3.74
C GLU A 32 3.26 6.96 4.01
N SER A 33 2.46 8.01 4.19
CA SER A 33 1.01 7.95 4.30
C SER A 33 0.42 9.05 3.42
N LYS A 34 -0.37 8.66 2.42
CA LYS A 34 -0.89 9.59 1.42
C LYS A 34 -2.34 9.29 1.07
N GLN A 35 -3.15 10.35 1.08
CA GLN A 35 -4.53 10.26 0.63
C GLN A 35 -4.60 10.16 -0.89
N ILE A 36 -5.39 9.22 -1.39
CA ILE A 36 -5.75 9.07 -2.79
C ILE A 36 -7.26 9.26 -2.99
N ARG A 37 -7.67 9.40 -4.25
CA ARG A 37 -9.10 9.59 -4.61
C ARG A 37 -9.92 8.31 -4.49
N CYS A 38 -9.23 7.19 -4.46
CA CYS A 38 -9.81 5.86 -4.57
C CYS A 38 -10.32 5.41 -3.21
N LEU A 39 -11.65 5.31 -3.06
CA LEU A 39 -12.33 4.84 -1.85
C LEU A 39 -12.91 3.44 -2.07
N ASN A 40 -12.93 2.63 -1.02
CA ASN A 40 -13.45 1.25 -1.06
C ASN A 40 -12.91 0.48 -2.28
N ALA A 41 -11.58 0.35 -2.36
CA ALA A 41 -10.95 -0.32 -3.49
C ALA A 41 -11.50 -1.74 -3.68
N LEU A 42 -11.78 -2.04 -4.94
CA LEU A 42 -12.30 -3.33 -5.39
C LEU A 42 -11.17 -4.28 -5.74
N ALA A 43 -10.06 -3.75 -6.25
CA ALA A 43 -8.88 -4.53 -6.61
C ALA A 43 -7.60 -3.69 -6.51
N MET A 44 -6.49 -4.38 -6.29
CA MET A 44 -5.14 -3.82 -6.33
C MET A 44 -4.22 -4.83 -7.04
N THR A 45 -3.43 -4.36 -8.00
CA THR A 45 -2.46 -5.23 -8.69
C THR A 45 -1.15 -4.50 -8.95
N CYS A 46 -0.04 -5.20 -8.76
CA CYS A 46 1.27 -4.72 -9.19
C CYS A 46 1.43 -4.91 -10.70
N CYS A 47 2.20 -4.04 -11.34
CA CYS A 47 2.65 -4.25 -12.71
C CYS A 47 3.68 -5.41 -12.75
N PRO A 48 3.51 -6.40 -13.63
CA PRO A 48 4.40 -7.56 -13.69
C PRO A 48 5.83 -7.22 -14.12
N TYR A 49 6.01 -6.11 -14.85
CA TYR A 49 7.32 -5.65 -15.33
C TYR A 49 7.95 -4.56 -14.45
N ASN A 50 7.19 -3.98 -13.52
CA ASN A 50 7.68 -3.03 -12.53
C ASN A 50 6.81 -3.09 -11.28
N GLN A 51 7.23 -3.89 -10.29
CA GLN A 51 6.46 -4.10 -9.06
C GLN A 51 6.34 -2.84 -8.17
N ARG A 52 7.05 -1.74 -8.50
CA ARG A 52 6.86 -0.44 -7.85
C ARG A 52 5.67 0.34 -8.40
N THR A 53 5.10 -0.08 -9.52
CA THR A 53 3.88 0.49 -10.08
C THR A 53 2.70 -0.39 -9.69
N VAL A 54 1.69 0.21 -9.06
CA VAL A 54 0.49 -0.46 -8.59
C VAL A 54 -0.72 0.24 -9.19
N LEU A 55 -1.69 -0.53 -9.70
CA LEU A 55 -3.00 -0.04 -10.11
C LEU A 55 -4.02 -0.34 -9.02
N ILE A 56 -4.75 0.68 -8.59
CA ILE A 56 -5.84 0.59 -7.61
C ILE A 56 -7.15 0.89 -8.33
N VAL A 57 -8.10 -0.04 -8.26
CA VAL A 57 -9.41 0.07 -8.92
C VAL A 57 -10.50 0.26 -7.87
N CYS A 58 -11.35 1.26 -8.09
CA CYS A 58 -12.48 1.61 -7.23
C CYS A 58 -13.76 1.71 -8.08
N SER A 59 -14.92 1.85 -7.45
CA SER A 59 -16.21 1.85 -8.18
C SER A 59 -16.38 2.97 -9.22
N LYS A 60 -15.74 4.14 -9.00
CA LYS A 60 -15.87 5.32 -9.87
C LYS A 60 -14.57 5.77 -10.53
N TYR A 61 -13.42 5.38 -9.98
CA TYR A 61 -12.11 5.86 -10.40
C TYR A 61 -11.09 4.72 -10.34
N TRP A 62 -10.00 4.88 -11.07
CA TRP A 62 -8.79 4.11 -10.89
C TRP A 62 -7.62 5.09 -10.72
N GLN A 63 -6.56 4.61 -10.06
CA GLN A 63 -5.34 5.37 -9.84
C GLN A 63 -4.12 4.46 -9.86
#